data_AF-V9G901-F1
#
_entry.id   AF-V9G901-F1
#
_cell.length_a   1.000
_cell.length_b   1.000
_cell.length_c   1.000
_cell.angle_alpha   90.00
_cell.angle_beta   90.00
_cell.angle_gamma   90.00
#
_symmetry.space_group_name_H-M   'P 1'
#
loop_
_entity.id
_entity.type
_entity.pdbx_description
1 polymer ?
#
loop_
_entity_poly.entity_id
_entity_poly.type
_entity_poly.pdbx_seq_one_letter_code
_entity_poly.pdbx_strand_id
1 'polypeptide(L)'
;MVVAVLGASAGVGTTHSCIALGHFLGSRYGKVAVVELSVKSTAFSRIQEIAEGSKLGSNRQFEINGIHFWRQTARNEVIPLLGGSYDAVVLDLGSYRDSERLEEFLRADLPIVIGSAAEWRQHDLITLARMLARHPQTNRLYALPMAGANPVREMRQVLGTSKVFSLPLQQDPFEMNDDSQVAFAQMLQDYLPAAEPRRRFRFRKS
;
A
#
# COMPACT_ATOMS: atom_id res chain seq x y z
N MET A 1 -5.37 -10.48 -5.17
CA MET A 1 -4.16 -9.68 -5.41
C MET A 1 -3.50 -9.32 -4.09
N VAL A 2 -2.20 -9.49 -3.96
CA VAL A 2 -1.42 -9.12 -2.79
C VAL A 2 -0.44 -8.01 -3.17
N VAL A 3 -0.60 -6.85 -2.54
CA VAL A 3 0.32 -5.72 -2.65
C VAL A 3 1.17 -5.66 -1.39
N ALA A 4 2.49 -5.73 -1.51
CA ALA A 4 3.39 -5.56 -0.38
C ALA A 4 4.10 -4.22 -0.45
N VAL A 5 4.02 -3.45 0.63
CA VAL A 5 4.53 -2.07 0.67
C VAL A 5 5.65 -1.98 1.69
N LEU A 6 6.82 -1.51 1.25
CA LEU A 6 8.03 -1.41 2.07
C LEU A 6 8.62 -0.01 2.00
N GLY A 7 8.84 0.60 3.16
CA GLY A 7 9.48 1.92 3.27
C GLY A 7 11.00 1.84 3.19
N ALA A 8 11.60 2.76 2.43
CA ALA A 8 13.04 2.97 2.39
C ALA A 8 13.62 3.46 3.73
N SER A 9 12.83 4.11 4.59
CA SER A 9 13.24 4.45 5.94
C SER A 9 12.02 4.84 6.79
N ALA A 10 12.19 5.00 8.10
CA ALA A 10 11.12 5.47 8.97
C ALA A 10 10.65 6.88 8.55
N GLY A 11 9.33 7.11 8.58
CA GLY A 11 8.74 8.41 8.29
C GLY A 11 8.59 8.76 6.81
N VAL A 12 8.83 7.83 5.87
CA VAL A 12 8.57 8.07 4.43
C VAL A 12 7.09 7.95 4.03
N GLY A 13 6.19 7.67 4.98
CA GLY A 13 4.76 7.57 4.70
C GLY A 13 4.27 6.18 4.27
N THR A 14 4.96 5.09 4.65
CA THR A 14 4.56 3.71 4.30
C THR A 14 3.13 3.39 4.75
N THR A 15 2.86 3.50 6.06
CA THR A 15 1.54 3.21 6.64
C THR A 15 0.45 4.10 6.07
N HIS A 16 0.74 5.39 5.92
CA HIS A 16 -0.17 6.35 5.28
C HIS A 16 -0.54 5.90 3.85
N SER A 17 0.47 5.54 3.06
CA SER A 17 0.26 5.07 1.68
C SER A 17 -0.50 3.74 1.65
N CYS A 18 -0.31 2.85 2.62
CA CYS A 18 -1.03 1.58 2.72
C CYS A 18 -2.52 1.78 3.00
N ILE A 19 -2.85 2.68 3.94
CA ILE A 19 -4.24 3.01 4.27
C ILE A 19 -4.93 3.62 3.03
N ALA A 20 -4.30 4.64 2.42
CA ALA A 20 -4.83 5.28 1.21
C ALA A 20 -5.00 4.28 0.05
N LEU A 21 -4.00 3.43 -0.18
CA LEU A 21 -4.07 2.38 -1.19
C LEU A 21 -5.19 1.38 -0.90
N GLY A 22 -5.41 1.01 0.36
CA GLY A 22 -6.52 0.16 0.79
C GLY A 22 -7.86 0.73 0.35
N HIS A 23 -8.12 2.01 0.63
CA HIS A 23 -9.36 2.69 0.21
C HIS A 23 -9.47 2.82 -1.32
N PHE A 24 -8.37 3.10 -2.02
CA PHE A 24 -8.37 3.09 -3.48
C PHE A 24 -8.78 1.71 -4.02
N LEU A 25 -8.19 0.64 -3.49
CA LEU A 25 -8.49 -0.73 -3.91
C LEU A 25 -9.92 -1.13 -3.54
N GLY A 26 -10.47 -0.67 -2.43
CA GLY A 26 -11.88 -0.92 -2.07
C GLY A 26 -12.88 -0.35 -3.07
N SER A 27 -12.50 0.67 -3.85
CA SER A 27 -13.32 1.16 -4.96
C SER A 27 -13.25 0.30 -6.23
N ARG A 28 -12.30 -0.64 -6.29
CA ARG A 28 -11.98 -1.46 -7.48
C ARG A 28 -12.20 -2.94 -7.28
N TYR A 29 -12.09 -3.41 -6.04
CA TYR A 29 -12.18 -4.80 -5.62
C TYR A 29 -13.34 -4.97 -4.64
N GLY A 30 -13.85 -6.20 -4.49
CA GLY A 30 -14.97 -6.49 -3.59
C GLY A 30 -14.56 -6.46 -2.12
N LYS A 31 -13.70 -7.39 -1.71
CA LYS A 31 -13.18 -7.49 -0.33
C LYS A 31 -11.72 -7.08 -0.27
N VAL A 32 -11.42 -6.06 0.54
CA VAL A 32 -10.06 -5.53 0.71
C VAL A 32 -9.62 -5.56 2.16
N ALA A 33 -8.36 -5.95 2.38
CA ALA A 33 -7.71 -5.86 3.68
C ALA A 33 -6.44 -5.02 3.63
N VAL A 34 -6.13 -4.34 4.73
CA VAL A 34 -4.82 -3.72 5.01
C VAL A 34 -4.25 -4.34 6.28
N VAL A 35 -3.03 -4.86 6.22
CA VAL A 35 -2.44 -5.68 7.27
C VAL A 35 -1.12 -5.05 7.73
N GLU A 36 -1.04 -4.68 9.01
CA GLU A 36 0.18 -4.18 9.65
C GLU A 36 1.06 -5.36 10.08
N LEU A 37 2.17 -5.55 9.36
CA LEU A 37 3.12 -6.64 9.58
C LEU A 37 4.40 -6.22 10.30
N SER A 38 4.61 -4.91 10.46
CA SER A 38 5.69 -4.37 11.27
C SER A 38 5.45 -4.67 12.75
N VAL A 39 6.31 -5.49 13.35
CA VAL A 39 6.23 -5.87 14.78
C VAL A 39 6.44 -4.69 15.73
N LYS A 40 7.14 -3.63 15.27
CA LYS A 40 7.37 -2.41 16.05
C LYS A 40 6.24 -1.40 15.91
N SER A 41 5.39 -1.54 14.89
CA SER A 41 4.32 -0.59 14.66
C SER A 41 3.17 -0.82 15.63
N THR A 42 2.56 0.30 16.03
CA THR A 42 1.34 0.33 16.88
C THR A 42 0.28 1.21 16.24
N ALA A 43 0.45 1.58 14.96
CA ALA A 43 -0.42 2.52 14.29
C ALA A 43 -1.85 1.97 14.21
N PHE A 44 -2.00 0.72 13.76
CA PHE A 44 -3.34 0.14 13.61
C PHE A 44 -4.00 -0.17 14.95
N SER A 45 -3.21 -0.52 15.97
CA SER A 45 -3.70 -0.60 17.36
C SER A 45 -4.32 0.73 17.82
N ARG A 46 -3.62 1.86 17.60
CA ARG A 46 -4.13 3.18 18.00
C ARG A 46 -5.34 3.60 17.17
N ILE A 47 -5.34 3.32 15.87
CA ILE A 47 -6.47 3.60 14.98
C ILE A 47 -7.70 2.82 15.46
N GLN A 48 -7.55 1.55 15.81
CA GLN A 48 -8.63 0.71 16.34
C GLN A 48 -9.23 1.30 17.62
N GLU A 49 -8.39 1.69 18.60
CA GLU A 49 -8.86 2.30 19.84
C GLU A 49 -9.68 3.57 19.59
N ILE A 50 -9.23 4.41 18.66
CA ILE A 50 -9.93 5.64 18.27
C ILE A 50 -11.26 5.31 17.58
N ALA A 51 -11.26 4.37 16.64
CA ALA A 51 -12.44 4.00 15.86
C ALA A 51 -13.52 3.31 16.71
N GLU A 52 -13.13 2.47 17.67
CA GLU A 52 -14.04 1.74 18.55
C GLU A 52 -14.41 2.50 19.83
N GLY A 53 -13.67 3.57 20.16
CA GLY A 53 -13.88 4.36 21.39
C GLY A 53 -13.62 3.55 22.67
N SER A 54 -12.85 2.47 22.60
CA SER A 54 -12.62 1.54 23.70
C SER A 54 -11.18 1.00 23.73
N LYS A 55 -10.78 0.41 24.85
CA LYS A 55 -9.47 -0.25 24.95
C LYS A 55 -9.44 -1.48 24.05
N LEU A 56 -8.26 -1.78 23.50
CA LEU A 56 -8.06 -2.95 22.64
C LEU A 56 -8.57 -4.24 23.28
N GLY A 57 -9.51 -4.87 22.60
CA GLY A 57 -9.91 -6.24 22.87
C GLY A 57 -8.91 -7.27 22.32
N SER A 58 -9.29 -8.55 22.42
CA SER A 58 -8.56 -9.65 21.77
C SER A 58 -8.71 -9.63 20.25
N ASN A 59 -9.74 -8.97 19.71
CA ASN A 59 -9.94 -8.85 18.29
C ASN A 59 -8.86 -7.95 17.67
N ARG A 60 -8.14 -8.50 16.67
CA ARG A 60 -7.07 -7.81 15.93
C ARG A 60 -7.56 -7.22 14.61
N GLN A 61 -8.81 -7.50 14.25
CA GLN A 61 -9.46 -6.98 13.06
C GLN A 61 -10.43 -5.87 13.46
N PHE A 62 -10.44 -4.80 12.68
CA PHE A 62 -11.47 -3.77 12.71
C PHE A 62 -11.80 -3.31 11.27
N GLU A 63 -12.85 -2.52 11.10
CA GLU A 63 -13.29 -2.03 9.79
C GLU A 63 -13.45 -0.52 9.80
N ILE A 64 -12.98 0.13 8.73
CA ILE A 64 -13.21 1.55 8.47
C ILE A 64 -13.62 1.70 7.01
N ASN A 65 -14.78 2.30 6.76
CA ASN A 65 -15.32 2.58 5.41
C ASN A 65 -15.24 1.37 4.45
N GLY A 66 -15.63 0.18 4.90
CA GLY A 66 -15.64 -1.05 4.08
C GLY A 66 -14.28 -1.74 3.91
N ILE A 67 -13.21 -1.24 4.55
CA ILE A 67 -11.87 -1.84 4.49
C ILE A 67 -11.57 -2.55 5.81
N HIS A 68 -11.14 -3.82 5.73
CA HIS A 68 -10.72 -4.57 6.92
C HIS A 68 -9.26 -4.25 7.26
N PHE A 69 -9.01 -3.82 8.50
CA PHE A 69 -7.68 -3.57 9.02
C PHE A 69 -7.28 -4.65 10.01
N TRP A 70 -6.03 -5.14 9.89
CA TRP A 70 -5.46 -6.15 10.77
C TRP A 70 -4.19 -5.62 11.42
N ARG A 71 -4.18 -5.51 12.76
CA ARG A 71 -3.00 -5.06 13.51
C ARG A 71 -2.06 -6.22 13.88
N GLN A 72 -0.76 -5.94 13.91
CA GLN A 72 0.30 -6.76 14.52
C GLN A 72 0.16 -8.27 14.26
N THR A 73 -0.02 -8.65 13.00
CA THR A 73 -0.41 -10.01 12.63
C THR A 73 0.81 -10.95 12.66
N ALA A 74 0.73 -12.02 13.44
CA ALA A 74 1.79 -13.03 13.48
C ALA A 74 1.85 -13.80 12.14
N ARG A 75 2.99 -14.38 11.76
CA ARG A 75 3.17 -15.04 10.45
C ARG A 75 2.12 -16.11 10.15
N ASN A 76 1.70 -16.87 11.17
CA ASN A 76 0.64 -17.87 11.07
C ASN A 76 -0.76 -17.27 10.87
N GLU A 77 -1.00 -16.04 11.32
CA GLU A 77 -2.27 -15.32 11.14
C GLU A 77 -2.36 -14.66 9.75
N VAL A 78 -1.22 -14.40 9.09
CA VAL A 78 -1.18 -13.83 7.73
C VAL A 78 -1.60 -14.86 6.67
N ILE A 79 -1.18 -16.12 6.81
CA ILE A 79 -1.41 -17.17 5.81
C ILE A 79 -2.91 -17.32 5.46
N PRO A 80 -3.85 -17.39 6.44
CA PRO A 80 -5.28 -17.43 6.14
C PRO A 80 -5.79 -16.19 5.39
N LEU A 81 -5.24 -15.00 5.66
CA LEU A 81 -5.63 -13.76 4.97
C LEU A 81 -5.25 -13.80 3.49
N LEU A 82 -4.10 -14.41 3.17
CA LEU A 82 -3.63 -14.60 1.80
C LEU A 82 -4.35 -15.77 1.09
N GLY A 83 -5.08 -16.61 1.82
CA GLY A 83 -5.72 -17.83 1.34
C GLY A 83 -7.05 -17.68 0.60
N GLY A 84 -7.46 -16.46 0.24
CA GLY A 84 -8.59 -16.22 -0.67
C GLY A 84 -9.85 -15.58 -0.07
N SER A 85 -9.82 -15.14 1.19
CA SER A 85 -10.94 -14.40 1.80
C SER A 85 -11.11 -12.97 1.27
N TYR A 86 -10.09 -12.45 0.59
CA TYR A 86 -10.01 -11.08 0.08
C TYR A 86 -9.62 -11.08 -1.40
N ASP A 87 -10.26 -10.19 -2.15
CA ASP A 87 -9.92 -9.96 -3.56
C ASP A 87 -8.62 -9.15 -3.68
N ALA A 88 -8.36 -8.25 -2.71
CA ALA A 88 -7.08 -7.55 -2.58
C ALA A 88 -6.60 -7.44 -1.12
N VAL A 89 -5.30 -7.57 -0.90
CA VAL A 89 -4.65 -7.42 0.41
C VAL A 89 -3.45 -6.48 0.27
N VAL A 90 -3.37 -5.46 1.13
CA VAL A 90 -2.23 -4.55 1.24
C VAL A 90 -1.45 -4.91 2.51
N LEU A 91 -0.18 -5.27 2.36
CA LEU A 91 0.73 -5.60 3.45
C LEU A 91 1.60 -4.38 3.76
N ASP A 92 1.41 -3.77 4.93
CA ASP A 92 2.29 -2.74 5.46
C ASP A 92 3.46 -3.40 6.19
N LEU A 93 4.62 -3.44 5.52
CA LEU A 93 5.84 -4.03 6.05
C LEU A 93 6.68 -3.04 6.88
N GLY A 94 6.23 -1.79 7.03
CA GLY A 94 6.97 -0.75 7.72
C GLY A 94 8.23 -0.32 6.97
N SER A 95 9.33 -0.14 7.69
CA SER A 95 10.63 0.27 7.12
C SER A 95 11.50 -0.96 6.84
N TYR A 96 12.35 -0.93 5.80
CA TYR A 96 13.19 -2.10 5.47
C TYR A 96 14.15 -2.51 6.58
N ARG A 97 14.61 -1.56 7.40
CA ARG A 97 15.51 -1.84 8.53
C ARG A 97 14.80 -2.52 9.70
N ASP A 98 13.48 -2.34 9.77
CA ASP A 98 12.63 -2.93 10.81
C ASP A 98 11.85 -4.16 10.33
N SER A 99 11.91 -4.45 9.02
CA SER A 99 11.12 -5.50 8.41
C SER A 99 11.84 -6.85 8.47
N GLU A 100 11.33 -7.75 9.28
CA GLU A 100 11.75 -9.17 9.32
C GLU A 100 11.06 -10.00 8.23
N ARG A 101 10.23 -9.37 7.40
CA ARG A 101 9.27 -10.03 6.48
C ARG A 101 9.51 -9.67 5.02
N LEU A 102 10.78 -9.44 4.65
CA LEU A 102 11.17 -9.14 3.27
C LEU A 102 10.70 -10.21 2.28
N GLU A 103 10.59 -11.46 2.72
CA GLU A 103 10.06 -12.55 1.92
C GLU A 103 8.61 -12.36 1.45
N GLU A 104 7.76 -11.67 2.22
CA GLU A 104 6.38 -11.32 1.83
C GLU A 104 6.41 -10.30 0.69
N PHE A 105 7.37 -9.37 0.75
CA PHE A 105 7.62 -8.40 -0.32
C PHE A 105 8.07 -9.09 -1.62
N LEU A 106 8.92 -10.10 -1.51
CA LEU A 106 9.48 -10.78 -2.68
C LEU A 106 8.46 -11.69 -3.39
N ARG A 107 7.47 -12.21 -2.66
CA ARG A 107 6.42 -13.10 -3.20
C ARG A 107 5.13 -12.40 -3.63
N ALA A 108 4.96 -11.12 -3.27
CA ALA A 108 3.74 -10.37 -3.56
C ALA A 108 3.50 -10.21 -5.08
N ASP A 109 2.22 -10.18 -5.47
CA ASP A 109 1.81 -9.89 -6.85
C ASP A 109 2.30 -8.50 -7.29
N LEU A 110 2.32 -7.55 -6.34
CA LEU A 110 2.76 -6.17 -6.56
C LEU A 110 3.63 -5.65 -5.40
N PRO A 111 4.96 -5.63 -5.56
CA PRO A 111 5.87 -5.02 -4.59
C PRO A 111 5.99 -3.51 -4.83
N ILE A 112 5.75 -2.69 -3.80
CA ILE A 112 5.85 -1.23 -3.83
C ILE A 112 6.85 -0.76 -2.80
N VAL A 113 7.88 -0.04 -3.23
CA VAL A 113 8.82 0.65 -2.33
C VAL A 113 8.40 2.10 -2.15
N ILE A 114 8.22 2.55 -0.91
CA ILE A 114 7.97 3.95 -0.58
C ILE A 114 9.29 4.63 -0.24
N GLY A 115 9.63 5.70 -0.94
CA GLY A 115 10.83 6.48 -0.69
C GLY A 115 10.53 7.97 -0.47
N SER A 116 11.55 8.73 -0.10
CA SER A 116 11.44 10.19 0.06
C SER A 116 11.99 10.90 -1.19
N ALA A 117 11.31 11.95 -1.64
CA ALA A 117 11.81 12.85 -2.67
C ALA A 117 12.85 13.85 -2.14
N ALA A 118 12.89 14.10 -0.83
CA ALA A 118 13.87 15.01 -0.22
C ALA A 118 15.30 14.53 -0.49
N GLU A 119 16.15 15.42 -1.00
CA GLU A 119 17.51 15.12 -1.48
C GLU A 119 18.35 14.38 -0.43
N TRP A 120 18.33 14.84 0.83
CA TRP A 120 19.09 14.23 1.93
C TRP A 120 18.57 12.84 2.36
N ARG A 121 17.42 12.40 1.85
CA ARG A 121 16.83 11.07 2.11
C ARG A 121 16.84 10.14 0.90
N GLN A 122 17.22 10.63 -0.28
CA GLN A 122 17.25 9.81 -1.50
C GLN A 122 18.21 8.62 -1.38
N HIS A 123 19.29 8.77 -0.60
CA HIS A 123 20.26 7.69 -0.35
C HIS A 123 19.63 6.44 0.27
N ASP A 124 18.60 6.59 1.11
CA ASP A 124 17.87 5.47 1.73
C ASP A 124 17.21 4.60 0.65
N LEU A 125 16.52 5.25 -0.29
CA LEU A 125 15.82 4.59 -1.39
C LEU A 125 16.81 3.90 -2.34
N ILE A 126 17.89 4.59 -2.71
CA ILE A 126 18.92 4.04 -3.59
C ILE A 126 19.58 2.81 -2.96
N THR A 127 19.84 2.86 -1.66
CA THR A 127 20.43 1.74 -0.91
C THR A 127 19.50 0.54 -0.90
N LEU A 128 18.22 0.75 -0.58
CA LEU A 128 17.21 -0.31 -0.62
C LEU A 128 17.07 -0.89 -2.03
N ALA A 129 17.00 -0.05 -3.07
CA ALA A 129 16.88 -0.52 -4.45
C ALA A 129 18.07 -1.38 -4.88
N ARG A 130 19.31 -1.01 -4.50
CA ARG A 130 20.52 -1.82 -4.76
C ARG A 130 20.48 -3.17 -4.06
N MET A 131 20.01 -3.21 -2.81
CA MET A 131 19.83 -4.47 -2.08
C MET A 131 18.81 -5.36 -2.80
N LEU A 132 17.66 -4.78 -3.16
CA LEU A 132 16.58 -5.50 -3.83
C LEU A 132 16.92 -5.89 -5.28
N ALA A 133 17.94 -5.29 -5.91
CA ALA A 133 18.41 -5.68 -7.24
C ALA A 133 18.97 -7.11 -7.27
N ARG A 134 19.38 -7.65 -6.11
CA ARG A 134 19.79 -9.06 -5.94
C ARG A 134 18.61 -10.04 -6.09
N HIS A 135 17.38 -9.53 -6.01
CA HIS A 135 16.15 -10.28 -6.21
C HIS A 135 15.32 -9.58 -7.30
N PRO A 136 15.62 -9.83 -8.59
CA PRO A 136 14.95 -9.16 -9.69
C PRO A 136 13.43 -9.40 -9.66
N GLN A 137 12.66 -8.32 -9.65
CA GLN A 137 11.21 -8.31 -9.73
C GLN A 137 10.81 -7.29 -10.79
N THR A 138 10.35 -7.76 -11.95
CA THR A 138 10.01 -6.88 -13.09
C THR A 138 8.80 -6.01 -12.80
N ASN A 139 7.94 -6.41 -11.87
CA ASN A 139 6.72 -5.72 -11.43
C ASN A 139 6.93 -4.64 -10.36
N ARG A 140 8.11 -4.55 -9.74
CA ARG A 140 8.34 -3.63 -8.61
C ARG A 140 8.10 -2.16 -8.99
N LEU A 141 7.32 -1.48 -8.15
CA LEU A 141 7.08 -0.04 -8.26
C LEU A 141 7.80 0.72 -7.15
N TYR A 142 8.13 1.98 -7.44
CA TYR A 142 8.66 2.94 -6.48
C TYR A 142 7.69 4.11 -6.40
N ALA A 143 7.30 4.51 -5.21
CA ALA A 143 6.41 5.64 -4.98
C ALA A 143 7.08 6.66 -4.07
N LEU A 144 6.97 7.93 -4.43
CA LEU A 144 7.55 9.06 -3.72
C LEU A 144 6.41 9.99 -3.25
N PRO A 145 5.99 9.91 -1.98
CA PRO A 145 4.96 10.81 -1.47
C PRO A 145 5.36 12.28 -1.59
N MET A 146 4.41 13.09 -2.01
CA MET A 146 4.51 14.54 -2.19
C MET A 146 5.63 14.98 -3.15
N ALA A 147 6.03 14.11 -4.07
CA ALA A 147 7.13 14.40 -4.99
C ALA A 147 6.67 15.26 -6.18
N GLY A 148 7.44 16.31 -6.48
CA GLY A 148 7.32 17.00 -7.77
C GLY A 148 7.84 16.15 -8.94
N ALA A 149 7.59 16.62 -10.16
CA ALA A 149 8.04 15.91 -11.37
C ALA A 149 9.57 15.77 -11.49
N ASN A 150 10.35 16.73 -10.98
CA ASN A 150 11.81 16.71 -11.04
C ASN A 150 12.42 15.55 -10.23
N PRO A 151 12.14 15.40 -8.92
CA PRO A 151 12.62 14.26 -8.14
C PRO A 151 12.22 12.90 -8.73
N VAL A 152 11.01 12.78 -9.28
CA VAL A 152 10.57 11.55 -9.95
C VAL A 152 11.43 11.25 -11.16
N ARG A 153 11.68 12.24 -12.03
CA ARG A 153 12.52 12.08 -13.23
C ARG A 153 13.95 11.69 -12.85
N GLU A 154 14.53 12.36 -11.88
CA GLU A 154 15.87 12.06 -11.37
C GLU A 154 15.93 10.63 -10.83
N MET A 155 14.96 10.22 -10.01
CA MET A 155 14.95 8.89 -9.42
C MET A 155 14.73 7.79 -10.48
N ARG A 156 13.97 8.06 -11.56
CA ARG A 156 13.88 7.14 -12.71
C ARG A 156 15.24 6.91 -13.37
N GLN A 157 16.04 7.97 -13.53
CA GLN A 157 17.40 7.87 -14.09
C GLN A 157 18.33 7.11 -13.15
N VAL A 158 18.33 7.45 -11.86
CA VAL A 158 19.19 6.82 -10.85
C VAL A 158 18.87 5.33 -10.67
N LEU A 159 17.59 4.96 -10.68
CA LEU A 159 17.14 3.58 -10.49
C LEU A 159 17.10 2.78 -11.81
N GLY A 160 17.28 3.42 -12.97
CA GLY A 160 17.23 2.77 -14.27
C GLY A 160 15.86 2.16 -14.60
N THR A 161 14.76 2.79 -14.15
CA THR A 161 13.40 2.28 -14.36
C THR A 161 12.39 3.40 -14.52
N SER A 162 11.37 3.19 -15.37
CA SER A 162 10.24 4.11 -15.52
C SER A 162 9.21 3.98 -14.38
N LYS A 163 9.27 2.89 -13.60
CA LYS A 163 8.30 2.51 -12.55
C LYS A 163 8.49 3.29 -11.25
N VAL A 164 8.72 4.60 -11.36
CA VAL A 164 8.76 5.54 -10.25
C VAL A 164 7.59 6.52 -10.40
N PHE A 165 6.80 6.68 -9.35
CA PHE A 165 5.57 7.46 -9.33
C PHE A 165 5.60 8.47 -8.19
N SER A 166 4.94 9.62 -8.39
CA SER A 166 4.61 10.52 -7.29
C SER A 166 3.28 10.10 -6.70
N LEU A 167 3.15 10.16 -5.38
CA LEU A 167 1.85 10.17 -4.72
C LEU A 167 1.56 11.61 -4.29
N PRO A 168 0.42 12.19 -4.67
CA PRO A 168 0.09 13.57 -4.31
C PRO A 168 -0.16 13.70 -2.80
N LEU A 169 -0.34 14.94 -2.34
CA LEU A 169 -0.72 15.19 -0.96
C LEU A 169 -2.13 14.62 -0.72
N GLN A 170 -2.22 13.70 0.24
CA GLN A 170 -3.46 13.23 0.79
C GLN A 170 -3.41 13.52 2.29
N GLN A 171 -4.25 14.45 2.76
CA GLN A 171 -4.23 14.90 4.15
C GLN A 171 -4.77 13.84 5.10
N ASP A 172 -5.89 13.23 4.70
CA ASP A 172 -6.49 12.10 5.40
C ASP A 172 -6.28 10.82 4.60
N PRO A 173 -5.50 9.83 5.10
CA PRO A 173 -5.29 8.57 4.39
C PRO A 173 -6.57 7.72 4.26
N PHE A 174 -7.61 7.98 5.07
CA PHE A 174 -8.89 7.26 5.03
C PHE A 174 -9.86 7.83 3.98
N GLU A 175 -9.58 9.01 3.43
CA GLU A 175 -10.39 9.66 2.40
C GLU A 175 -9.60 9.82 1.09
N MET A 176 -10.13 9.25 0.01
CA MET A 176 -9.50 9.32 -1.31
C MET A 176 -9.85 10.64 -2.00
N ASN A 177 -8.85 11.45 -2.30
CA ASN A 177 -9.02 12.64 -3.15
C ASN A 177 -8.78 12.32 -4.63
N ASP A 178 -9.26 13.21 -5.52
CA ASP A 178 -9.21 13.01 -6.97
C ASP A 178 -7.79 12.81 -7.50
N ASP A 179 -6.83 13.63 -7.05
CA ASP A 179 -5.43 13.53 -7.46
C ASP A 179 -4.81 12.17 -7.07
N SER A 180 -5.08 11.70 -5.86
CA SER A 180 -4.61 10.40 -5.36
C SER A 180 -5.28 9.26 -6.11
N GLN A 181 -6.56 9.40 -6.44
CA GLN A 181 -7.28 8.42 -7.25
C GLN A 181 -6.65 8.28 -8.64
N VAL A 182 -6.30 9.39 -9.29
CA VAL A 182 -5.61 9.39 -10.58
C VAL A 182 -4.22 8.78 -10.47
N ALA A 183 -3.44 9.16 -9.45
CA ALA A 183 -2.09 8.65 -9.23
C ALA A 183 -2.09 7.14 -8.99
N PHE A 184 -2.97 6.63 -8.12
CA PHE A 184 -3.10 5.20 -7.88
C PHE A 184 -3.62 4.45 -9.11
N ALA A 185 -4.59 5.01 -9.85
CA ALA A 185 -5.08 4.38 -11.08
C ALA A 185 -3.99 4.25 -12.15
N GLN A 186 -3.17 5.27 -12.31
CA GLN A 186 -2.02 5.21 -13.22
C GLN A 186 -0.96 4.22 -12.73
N MET A 187 -0.64 4.25 -11.44
CA MET A 187 0.39 3.39 -10.85
C MET A 187 0.01 1.90 -10.89
N LEU A 188 -1.27 1.57 -10.69
CA LEU A 188 -1.78 0.20 -10.62
C LEU A 188 -2.49 -0.26 -11.89
N GLN A 189 -2.41 0.45 -13.00
CA GLN A 189 -3.20 0.20 -14.21
C GLN A 189 -3.21 -1.27 -14.67
N ASP A 190 -2.07 -1.98 -14.56
CA ASP A 190 -1.90 -3.36 -15.00
C ASP A 190 -2.47 -4.40 -13.99
N TYR A 191 -2.92 -3.92 -12.84
CA TYR A 191 -3.39 -4.71 -11.70
C TYR A 191 -4.84 -4.40 -11.33
N LEU A 192 -5.54 -3.57 -12.10
CA LEU A 192 -6.95 -3.31 -11.85
C LEU A 192 -7.82 -4.33 -12.58
N PRO A 193 -8.91 -4.81 -11.95
CA PRO A 193 -9.88 -5.63 -12.66
C PRO A 193 -10.47 -4.82 -13.82
N ALA A 194 -10.82 -5.50 -14.90
CA ALA A 194 -11.53 -4.88 -16.01
C ALA A 194 -12.79 -4.20 -15.46
N ALA A 195 -13.01 -2.95 -15.84
CA ALA A 195 -14.20 -2.22 -15.40
C ALA A 195 -15.45 -3.03 -15.77
N GLU A 196 -16.28 -3.38 -14.78
CA GLU A 196 -17.56 -4.01 -15.10
C GLU A 196 -18.37 -3.07 -16.00
N PRO A 197 -18.91 -3.54 -17.13
CA PRO A 197 -19.80 -2.72 -17.92
C PRO A 197 -20.98 -2.33 -17.03
N ARG A 198 -21.18 -1.03 -16.81
CA ARG A 198 -22.32 -0.50 -16.06
C ARG A 198 -23.59 -1.17 -16.57
N ARG A 199 -24.19 -2.06 -15.77
CA ARG A 199 -25.49 -2.66 -16.08
C ARG A 199 -26.49 -1.51 -16.21
N ARG A 200 -26.82 -1.13 -17.45
CA ARG A 200 -27.91 -0.19 -17.71
C ARG A 200 -29.19 -0.86 -17.22
N PHE A 201 -29.67 -0.47 -16.04
CA PHE A 201 -31.01 -0.81 -15.59
C PHE A 201 -32.00 -0.31 -16.65
N ARG A 202 -32.54 -1.23 -17.43
CA ARG A 202 -33.67 -0.95 -18.32
C ARG A 202 -34.93 -1.03 -17.49
N PHE A 203 -35.54 0.12 -17.20
CA PHE A 203 -36.92 0.13 -16.73
C PHE A 203 -37.80 -0.53 -17.80
N ARG A 204 -38.43 -1.66 -17.44
CA ARG A 204 -39.55 -2.21 -18.22
C ARG A 204 -40.69 -1.21 -18.08
N LYS A 205 -41.05 -0.55 -19.19
CA LYS A 205 -42.33 0.16 -19.25
C LYS A 205 -43.43 -0.91 -19.24
N SER A 206 -44.27 -0.86 -18.21
CA SER A 206 -45.56 -1.54 -18.16
C SER A 206 -46.55 -0.88 -19.11
#